data_AF-A0A5J4R9F8-F1
#
_entry.id   AF-A0A5J4R9F8-F1
#
_cell.length_a   1.000
_cell.length_b   1.000
_cell.length_c   1.000
_cell.angle_alpha   90.00
_cell.angle_beta   90.00
_cell.angle_gamma   90.00
#
_symmetry.space_group_name_H-M   'P 1'
#
loop_
_entity.id
_entity.type
_entity.pdbx_description
1 polymer ?
#
loop_
_entity_poly.entity_id
_entity_poly.type
_entity_poly.pdbx_seq_one_letter_code
_entity_poly.pdbx_strand_id
1 'polypeptide(L)'
;MEKRFLAFSVLLLIGLMSCNNAVRTVEYSAPMGEIKLISYNIRQSGLPDKDGEYKWKNRREATANMIQKEAPSVFGLQEALFEQVQYIEKLFTQYTRIGVGRDDGRDEGEIMAIFYLKEYYELIDHGTIWLSETPTKVSKGWDAQCNRTLTWIKLREMATSKEFYFFI
;
A
#
# COMPACT_ATOMS: atom_id res chain seq x y z
N MET A 1 -4.86 -32.81 65.45
CA MET A 1 -5.98 -31.97 64.97
C MET A 1 -5.38 -30.69 64.45
N GLU A 2 -5.18 -30.60 63.13
CA GLU A 2 -5.31 -29.36 62.34
C GLU A 2 -5.05 -29.69 60.87
N LYS A 3 -6.02 -29.32 60.02
CA LYS A 3 -6.12 -29.64 58.60
C LYS A 3 -5.28 -28.63 57.81
N ARG A 4 -4.38 -29.10 56.94
CA ARG A 4 -3.75 -28.23 55.93
C ARG A 4 -4.48 -28.36 54.61
N PHE A 5 -5.02 -27.22 54.18
CA PHE A 5 -5.82 -26.99 53.00
C PHE A 5 -5.06 -27.27 51.70
N LEU A 6 -5.77 -27.88 50.76
CA LEU A 6 -5.41 -28.04 49.35
C LEU A 6 -5.66 -26.71 48.63
N ALA A 7 -4.62 -26.06 48.08
CA ALA A 7 -4.77 -24.89 47.23
C ALA A 7 -4.63 -25.33 45.76
N PHE A 8 -5.77 -25.59 45.10
CA PHE A 8 -5.83 -25.68 43.64
C PHE A 8 -5.75 -24.26 43.07
N SER A 9 -4.61 -23.90 42.48
CA SER A 9 -4.47 -22.66 41.73
C SER A 9 -4.97 -22.91 40.30
N VAL A 10 -6.17 -22.40 39.98
CA VAL A 10 -6.66 -22.33 38.60
C VAL A 10 -5.94 -21.18 37.91
N LEU A 11 -5.00 -21.51 37.03
CA LEU A 11 -4.39 -20.53 36.12
C LEU A 11 -5.40 -20.20 35.01
N LEU A 12 -6.08 -19.07 35.17
CA LEU A 12 -6.91 -18.46 34.14
C LEU A 12 -5.98 -17.83 33.09
N LEU A 13 -5.71 -18.54 31.99
CA LEU A 13 -5.03 -17.98 30.81
C LEU A 13 -6.00 -17.01 30.11
N ILE A 14 -5.92 -15.74 30.49
CA ILE A 14 -6.50 -14.65 29.71
C ILE A 14 -5.63 -14.53 28.45
N GLY A 15 -6.12 -15.08 27.35
CA GLY A 15 -5.54 -14.86 26.02
C GLY A 15 -5.64 -13.38 25.68
N LEU A 16 -4.54 -12.66 25.83
CA LEU A 16 -4.36 -11.35 25.20
C LEU A 16 -4.46 -11.57 23.69
N MET A 17 -5.58 -11.15 23.08
CA MET A 17 -5.63 -10.93 21.63
C MET A 17 -4.66 -9.79 21.32
N SER A 18 -3.38 -10.12 21.17
CA SER A 18 -2.44 -9.22 20.53
C SER A 18 -2.96 -8.97 19.13
N CYS A 19 -3.27 -7.72 18.82
CA CYS A 19 -3.33 -7.26 17.43
C CYS A 19 -1.90 -7.31 16.88
N ASN A 20 -1.41 -8.52 16.60
CA ASN A 20 -0.21 -8.69 15.79
C ASN A 20 -0.60 -8.21 14.39
N ASN A 21 -0.27 -6.97 14.07
CA ASN A 21 -0.04 -6.57 12.68
C ASN A 21 1.24 -7.29 12.24
N ALA A 22 1.15 -8.61 12.10
CA ALA A 22 2.25 -9.41 11.60
C ALA A 22 2.48 -8.98 10.14
N VAL A 23 3.75 -8.75 9.82
CA VAL A 23 4.19 -8.61 8.44
C VAL A 23 3.63 -9.80 7.64
N ARG A 24 3.04 -9.50 6.49
CA ARG A 24 2.44 -10.48 5.59
C ARG A 24 3.46 -10.89 4.54
N THR A 25 3.65 -12.19 4.41
CA THR A 25 4.43 -12.76 3.31
C THR A 25 3.61 -12.78 2.03
N VAL A 26 4.22 -12.39 0.93
CA VAL A 26 3.72 -12.49 -0.43
C VAL A 26 4.51 -13.59 -1.14
N GLU A 27 3.81 -14.64 -1.53
CA GLU A 27 4.36 -15.76 -2.30
C GLU A 27 4.31 -15.43 -3.80
N TYR A 28 5.28 -14.62 -4.23
CA TYR A 28 5.40 -14.23 -5.63
C TYR A 28 5.82 -15.41 -6.50
N SER A 29 5.07 -15.66 -7.57
CA SER A 29 5.25 -16.85 -8.42
C SER A 29 5.05 -16.58 -9.92
N ALA A 30 5.06 -15.32 -10.35
CA ALA A 30 4.97 -15.02 -11.77
C ALA A 30 6.16 -15.66 -12.52
N PRO A 31 5.94 -16.30 -13.68
CA PRO A 31 7.03 -16.87 -14.48
C PRO A 31 8.07 -15.82 -14.87
N MET A 32 9.30 -16.25 -15.08
CA MET A 32 10.39 -15.39 -15.55
C MET A 32 9.99 -14.67 -16.86
N GLY A 33 10.12 -13.34 -16.89
CA GLY A 33 9.75 -12.54 -18.05
C GLY A 33 8.25 -12.23 -18.17
N GLU A 34 7.42 -12.73 -17.25
CA GLU A 34 6.02 -12.30 -17.09
C GLU A 34 5.90 -11.30 -15.94
N ILE A 35 5.01 -10.33 -16.10
CA ILE A 35 4.72 -9.31 -15.09
C ILE A 35 3.23 -9.32 -14.77
N LYS A 36 2.90 -9.38 -13.48
CA LYS A 36 1.53 -9.23 -12.99
C LYS A 36 1.33 -7.81 -12.49
N LEU A 37 0.47 -7.07 -13.19
CA LEU A 37 0.18 -5.67 -12.90
C LEU A 37 -1.22 -5.53 -12.32
N ILE A 38 -1.39 -4.64 -11.34
CA ILE A 38 -2.70 -4.25 -10.82
C ILE A 38 -2.79 -2.72 -10.79
N SER A 39 -3.93 -2.17 -11.20
CA SER A 39 -4.34 -0.80 -10.88
C SER A 39 -5.54 -0.87 -9.94
N TYR A 40 -5.47 -0.17 -8.81
CA TYR A 40 -6.49 -0.28 -7.78
C TYR A 40 -6.79 1.06 -7.11
N ASN A 41 -7.96 1.62 -7.41
CA ASN A 41 -8.49 2.73 -6.64
C ASN A 41 -8.96 2.18 -5.30
N ILE A 42 -8.25 2.54 -4.22
CA ILE A 42 -8.56 2.04 -2.89
C ILE A 42 -9.53 2.91 -2.16
N ARG A 43 -10.10 3.98 -2.75
CA ARG A 43 -10.97 4.97 -2.10
C ARG A 43 -10.28 5.66 -0.90
N GLN A 44 -10.34 6.99 -0.85
CA GLN A 44 -9.76 7.75 0.27
C GLN A 44 -10.46 7.47 1.63
N SER A 45 -9.76 7.77 2.72
CA SER A 45 -10.23 7.59 4.12
C SER A 45 -10.74 8.88 4.80
N GLY A 46 -10.54 10.05 4.18
CA GLY A 46 -10.86 11.37 4.73
C GLY A 46 -12.34 11.75 4.76
N LEU A 47 -13.27 10.90 4.31
CA LEU A 47 -14.72 11.15 4.38
C LEU A 47 -15.48 10.02 5.12
N PRO A 48 -15.09 9.67 6.36
CA PRO A 48 -15.64 8.50 7.06
C PRO A 48 -17.14 8.59 7.32
N ASP A 49 -17.69 9.78 7.56
CA ASP A 49 -19.13 9.98 7.79
C ASP A 49 -19.95 9.73 6.50
N LYS A 50 -19.37 10.02 5.34
CA LYS A 50 -20.01 9.73 4.04
C LYS A 50 -19.91 8.25 3.67
N ASP A 51 -18.82 7.60 4.05
CA ASP A 51 -18.58 6.20 3.72
C ASP A 51 -19.30 5.23 4.69
N GLY A 52 -19.71 5.68 5.89
CA GLY A 52 -20.49 4.90 6.85
C GLY A 52 -19.82 3.57 7.23
N GLU A 53 -20.52 2.46 7.03
CA GLU A 53 -19.99 1.10 7.28
C GLU A 53 -18.85 0.71 6.32
N TYR A 54 -18.69 1.40 5.20
CA TYR A 54 -17.65 1.15 4.19
C TYR A 54 -16.42 2.06 4.34
N LYS A 55 -16.29 2.76 5.46
CA LYS A 55 -15.08 3.54 5.79
C LYS A 55 -13.82 2.67 5.75
N TRP A 56 -12.68 3.26 5.41
CA TRP A 56 -11.40 2.57 5.23
C TRP A 56 -11.07 1.54 6.31
N LYS A 57 -11.28 1.88 7.60
CA LYS A 57 -11.01 0.98 8.73
C LYS A 57 -11.67 -0.39 8.58
N ASN A 58 -12.86 -0.47 8.00
CA ASN A 58 -13.64 -1.69 7.86
C ASN A 58 -13.24 -2.50 6.62
N ARG A 59 -12.56 -1.89 5.64
CA ARG A 59 -12.21 -2.50 4.35
C ARG A 59 -10.71 -2.71 4.11
N ARG A 60 -9.85 -2.09 4.92
CA ARG A 60 -8.38 -2.20 4.80
C ARG A 60 -7.86 -3.64 4.81
N GLU A 61 -8.49 -4.53 5.59
CA GLU A 61 -8.09 -5.95 5.62
C GLU A 61 -8.45 -6.67 4.31
N ALA A 62 -9.56 -6.31 3.66
CA ALA A 62 -9.90 -6.87 2.35
C ALA A 62 -8.90 -6.42 1.28
N THR A 63 -8.45 -5.16 1.33
CA THR A 63 -7.36 -4.65 0.49
C THR A 63 -6.07 -5.44 0.71
N ALA A 64 -5.67 -5.67 1.98
CA ALA A 64 -4.49 -6.47 2.29
C ALA A 64 -4.63 -7.91 1.80
N ASN A 65 -5.78 -8.55 2.04
CA ASN A 65 -6.04 -9.91 1.58
C ASN A 65 -5.97 -10.03 0.04
N MET A 66 -6.46 -9.03 -0.70
CA MET A 66 -6.36 -9.00 -2.15
C MET A 66 -4.90 -8.90 -2.60
N ILE A 67 -4.12 -7.94 -2.08
CA ILE A 67 -2.70 -7.78 -2.44
C ILE A 67 -1.91 -9.05 -2.13
N GLN A 68 -2.15 -9.67 -0.97
CA GLN A 68 -1.47 -10.89 -0.57
C GLN A 68 -1.83 -12.07 -1.47
N LYS A 69 -3.12 -12.25 -1.77
CA LYS A 69 -3.61 -13.34 -2.63
C LYS A 69 -3.13 -13.18 -4.07
N GLU A 70 -3.20 -11.96 -4.60
CA GLU A 70 -2.87 -11.71 -5.99
C GLU A 70 -1.36 -11.63 -6.22
N ALA A 71 -0.58 -11.25 -5.22
CA ALA A 71 0.89 -11.18 -5.29
C ALA A 71 1.41 -10.50 -6.58
N PRO A 72 0.97 -9.26 -6.90
CA PRO A 72 1.39 -8.58 -8.12
C PRO A 72 2.90 -8.27 -8.14
N SER A 73 3.51 -8.28 -9.32
CA SER A 73 4.87 -7.79 -9.54
C SER A 73 4.99 -6.31 -9.17
N VAL A 74 4.01 -5.54 -9.65
CA VAL A 74 3.87 -4.09 -9.48
C VAL A 74 2.38 -3.78 -9.35
N PHE A 75 2.01 -2.88 -8.45
CA PHE A 75 0.65 -2.39 -8.38
C PHE A 75 0.56 -0.89 -8.12
N GLY A 76 -0.48 -0.29 -8.67
CA GLY A 76 -0.83 1.10 -8.54
C GLY A 76 -1.99 1.32 -7.61
N LEU A 77 -1.92 2.36 -6.78
CA LEU A 77 -3.02 2.85 -5.96
C LEU A 77 -3.50 4.21 -6.44
N GLN A 78 -4.82 4.43 -6.37
CA GLN A 78 -5.43 5.77 -6.50
C GLN A 78 -6.29 6.08 -5.29
N GLU A 79 -6.53 7.38 -5.06
CA GLU A 79 -7.23 7.95 -3.90
C GLU A 79 -6.61 7.61 -2.53
N ALA A 80 -5.42 7.02 -2.47
CA ALA A 80 -4.82 6.63 -1.20
C ALA A 80 -4.35 7.86 -0.41
N LEU A 81 -4.82 8.06 0.81
CA LEU A 81 -4.20 9.00 1.74
C LEU A 81 -2.95 8.39 2.39
N PHE A 82 -2.07 9.23 2.92
CA PHE A 82 -0.77 8.79 3.44
C PHE A 82 -0.87 7.68 4.49
N GLU A 83 -1.84 7.73 5.41
CA GLU A 83 -2.04 6.68 6.41
C GLU A 83 -2.49 5.34 5.80
N GLN A 84 -3.20 5.36 4.66
CA GLN A 84 -3.59 4.15 3.94
C GLN A 84 -2.38 3.52 3.25
N VAL A 85 -1.52 4.35 2.65
CA VAL A 85 -0.24 3.93 2.07
C VAL A 85 0.65 3.30 3.15
N GLN A 86 0.81 3.97 4.30
CA GLN A 86 1.59 3.46 5.43
C GLN A 86 1.05 2.14 5.99
N TYR A 87 -0.26 1.95 6.00
CA TYR A 87 -0.86 0.68 6.41
C TYR A 87 -0.40 -0.47 5.49
N ILE A 88 -0.39 -0.26 4.17
CA ILE A 88 0.06 -1.25 3.19
C ILE A 88 1.58 -1.49 3.32
N GLU A 89 2.39 -0.43 3.44
CA GLU A 89 3.85 -0.53 3.61
C GLU A 89 4.24 -1.38 4.84
N LYS A 90 3.55 -1.16 5.97
CA LYS A 90 3.81 -1.91 7.20
C LYS A 90 3.48 -3.39 7.08
N LEU A 91 2.44 -3.74 6.32
CA LEU A 91 2.05 -5.13 6.13
C LEU A 91 2.93 -5.84 5.11
N PHE A 92 3.33 -5.18 4.02
CA PHE A 92 3.97 -5.81 2.87
C PHE A 92 5.41 -5.34 2.66
N THR A 93 6.28 -5.67 3.60
CA THR A 93 7.68 -5.22 3.61
C THR A 93 8.53 -5.72 2.44
N GLN A 94 8.06 -6.73 1.69
CA GLN A 94 8.67 -7.19 0.43
C GLN A 94 8.50 -6.18 -0.72
N TYR A 95 7.48 -5.32 -0.65
CA TYR A 95 7.30 -4.22 -1.58
C TYR A 95 8.04 -2.98 -1.09
N THR A 96 8.43 -2.14 -2.04
CA THR A 96 8.77 -0.74 -1.80
C THR A 96 7.88 0.14 -2.68
N ARG A 97 7.78 1.43 -2.39
CA ARG A 97 6.88 2.34 -3.10
C ARG A 97 7.56 3.57 -3.69
N ILE A 98 6.88 4.16 -4.68
CA ILE A 98 7.10 5.49 -5.22
C ILE A 98 5.76 6.24 -5.24
N GLY A 99 5.83 7.57 -5.20
CA GLY A 99 4.66 8.46 -5.27
C GLY A 99 4.61 9.41 -4.08
N VAL A 100 4.03 10.58 -4.31
CA VAL A 100 3.91 11.66 -3.33
C VAL A 100 2.48 12.22 -3.29
N GLY A 101 2.17 12.92 -2.21
CA GLY A 101 0.92 13.66 -2.02
C GLY A 101 0.72 14.71 -3.11
N ARG A 102 -0.47 14.72 -3.71
CA ARG A 102 -0.79 15.65 -4.81
C ARG A 102 -0.91 17.11 -4.37
N ASP A 103 -1.02 17.39 -3.07
CA ASP A 103 -1.28 18.74 -2.57
C ASP A 103 -0.01 19.47 -2.11
N ASP A 104 1.08 18.76 -1.80
CA ASP A 104 2.35 19.35 -1.35
C ASP A 104 3.61 18.73 -1.98
N GLY A 105 3.45 17.64 -2.74
CA GLY A 105 4.58 16.87 -3.28
C GLY A 105 5.32 16.04 -2.23
N ARG A 106 4.69 15.76 -1.08
CA ARG A 106 5.23 14.89 -0.02
C ARG A 106 4.15 13.94 0.48
N ASP A 107 3.37 14.31 1.49
CA ASP A 107 2.40 13.44 2.16
C ASP A 107 0.99 14.04 2.28
N GLU A 108 0.75 15.24 1.78
CA GLU A 108 -0.58 15.86 1.78
C GLU A 108 -1.39 15.52 0.51
N GLY A 109 -2.67 15.19 0.72
CA GLY A 109 -3.60 14.84 -0.33
C GLY A 109 -3.55 13.37 -0.75
N GLU A 110 -4.30 13.05 -1.80
CA GLU A 110 -4.31 11.70 -2.38
C GLU A 110 -2.97 11.41 -3.07
N ILE A 111 -2.46 10.19 -2.89
CA ILE A 111 -1.21 9.67 -3.41
C ILE A 111 -1.52 8.65 -4.49
N MET A 112 -0.99 8.90 -5.68
CA MET A 112 -0.94 7.96 -6.79
C MET A 112 0.32 7.10 -6.58
N ALA A 113 0.21 6.09 -5.70
CA ALA A 113 1.35 5.29 -5.25
C ALA A 113 1.58 4.11 -6.18
N ILE A 114 2.84 3.81 -6.50
CA ILE A 114 3.24 2.57 -7.18
C ILE A 114 4.07 1.75 -6.20
N PHE A 115 3.67 0.50 -5.98
CA PHE A 115 4.40 -0.50 -5.21
C PHE A 115 5.00 -1.55 -6.13
N TYR A 116 6.22 -2.02 -5.85
CA TYR A 116 6.87 -3.11 -6.60
C TYR A 116 7.70 -4.01 -5.69
N LEU A 117 7.89 -5.28 -6.08
CA LEU A 117 8.67 -6.26 -5.33
C LEU A 117 10.18 -6.02 -5.50
N LYS A 118 10.84 -5.57 -4.43
CA LYS A 118 12.24 -5.10 -4.47
C LYS A 118 13.29 -6.20 -4.65
N GLU A 119 12.93 -7.46 -4.41
CA GLU A 119 13.83 -8.61 -4.64
C GLU A 119 13.86 -9.06 -6.11
N TYR A 120 12.86 -8.65 -6.92
CA TYR A 120 12.72 -9.09 -8.31
C TYR A 120 12.99 -7.96 -9.31
N TYR A 121 12.86 -6.71 -8.87
CA TYR A 121 12.97 -5.54 -9.72
C TYR A 121 13.94 -4.51 -9.16
N GLU A 122 14.85 -4.06 -10.02
CA GLU A 122 15.71 -2.91 -9.81
C GLU A 122 14.99 -1.63 -10.28
N LEU A 123 15.01 -0.58 -9.46
CA LEU A 123 14.50 0.74 -9.85
C LEU A 123 15.55 1.48 -10.66
N ILE A 124 15.25 1.73 -11.93
CA ILE A 124 16.15 2.42 -12.85
C ILE A 124 15.89 3.93 -12.83
N ASP A 125 14.62 4.33 -12.86
CA ASP A 125 14.22 5.73 -12.87
C ASP A 125 12.78 5.87 -12.35
N HIS A 126 12.40 7.07 -11.92
CA HIS A 126 11.04 7.34 -11.45
C HIS A 126 10.73 8.83 -11.38
N GLY A 127 9.44 9.15 -11.24
CA GLY A 127 9.01 10.50 -10.93
C GLY A 127 7.53 10.61 -10.64
N THR A 128 7.15 11.79 -10.13
CA THR A 128 5.76 12.23 -10.05
C THR A 128 5.68 13.62 -10.69
N ILE A 129 4.67 13.82 -11.53
CA ILE A 129 4.37 15.11 -12.16
C ILE A 129 2.93 15.51 -11.89
N TRP A 130 2.65 16.81 -11.91
CA TRP A 130 1.30 17.37 -11.84
C TRP A 130 0.73 17.53 -13.24
N LEU A 131 -0.49 17.06 -13.45
CA LEU A 131 -1.19 17.15 -14.73
C LEU A 131 -1.68 18.59 -14.94
N SER A 132 -0.79 19.44 -15.44
CA SER A 132 -0.98 20.89 -15.59
C SER A 132 0.05 21.51 -16.53
N GLU A 133 -0.05 22.81 -16.73
CA GLU A 133 0.92 23.63 -17.47
C GLU A 133 2.29 23.74 -16.77
N THR A 134 2.39 23.38 -15.49
CA THR A 134 3.65 23.38 -14.73
C THR A 134 3.93 22.02 -14.07
N PRO A 135 4.23 20.95 -14.83
CA PRO A 135 4.23 19.58 -14.31
C PRO A 135 5.24 19.26 -13.21
N THR A 136 6.29 20.07 -13.06
CA THR A 136 7.35 19.88 -12.06
C THR A 136 7.09 20.61 -10.75
N LYS A 137 5.91 21.21 -10.58
CA LYS A 137 5.49 21.95 -9.38
C LYS A 137 4.11 21.48 -8.98
N VAL A 138 3.77 21.65 -7.70
CA VAL A 138 2.40 21.46 -7.22
C VAL A 138 1.49 22.45 -7.94
N SER A 139 0.60 21.95 -8.78
CA SER A 139 -0.29 22.78 -9.56
C SER A 139 -1.55 22.05 -10.02
N LYS A 140 -2.55 22.87 -10.32
CA LYS A 140 -3.82 22.46 -10.90
C LYS A 140 -3.82 22.84 -12.38
N GLY A 141 -4.14 21.89 -13.25
CA GLY A 141 -4.21 22.12 -14.69
C GLY A 141 -5.59 22.61 -15.14
N TRP A 142 -5.61 23.56 -16.07
CA TRP A 142 -6.83 23.97 -16.80
C TRP A 142 -8.06 24.19 -15.90
N ASP A 143 -9.16 23.49 -16.19
CA ASP A 143 -10.45 23.54 -15.50
C ASP A 143 -10.59 22.49 -14.37
N ALA A 144 -9.50 21.80 -14.02
CA ALA A 144 -9.52 20.79 -12.97
C ALA A 144 -9.98 21.38 -11.64
N GLN A 145 -10.67 20.55 -10.86
CA GLN A 145 -11.22 20.95 -9.55
C GLN A 145 -10.25 20.72 -8.39
N CYS A 146 -9.23 19.88 -8.60
CA CYS A 146 -8.16 19.61 -7.65
C CYS A 146 -6.85 19.33 -8.39
N ASN A 147 -5.73 19.34 -7.66
CA ASN A 147 -4.46 18.87 -8.17
C ASN A 147 -4.61 17.40 -8.60
N ARG A 148 -3.94 17.03 -9.70
CA ARG A 148 -3.88 15.65 -10.19
C ARG A 148 -2.44 15.32 -10.48
N THR A 149 -1.98 14.15 -10.07
CA THR A 149 -0.62 13.70 -10.33
C THR A 149 -0.63 12.44 -11.18
N LEU A 150 0.46 12.24 -11.91
CA LEU A 150 0.84 10.98 -12.52
C LEU A 150 2.18 10.57 -11.90
N THR A 151 2.23 9.36 -11.35
CA THR A 151 3.45 8.74 -10.85
C THR A 151 3.89 7.68 -11.83
N TRP A 152 5.20 7.60 -12.06
CA TRP A 152 5.77 6.59 -12.96
C TRP A 152 7.05 6.02 -12.40
N ILE A 153 7.31 4.78 -12.79
CA ILE A 153 8.57 4.08 -12.52
C ILE A 153 9.07 3.40 -13.79
N LYS A 154 10.40 3.32 -13.90
CA LYS A 154 11.12 2.47 -14.83
C LYS A 154 11.80 1.37 -14.02
N LEU A 155 11.40 0.13 -14.26
CA LEU A 155 11.96 -1.04 -13.58
C LEU A 155 12.74 -1.92 -14.54
N ARG A 156 13.74 -2.62 -14.01
CA ARG A 156 14.42 -3.74 -14.66
C ARG A 156 14.16 -5.02 -13.89
N GLU A 157 13.66 -6.05 -14.56
CA GLU A 157 13.55 -7.39 -13.96
C GLU A 157 14.95 -8.00 -13.81
N MET A 158 15.34 -8.36 -12.59
CA MET A 158 16.69 -8.85 -12.30
C MET A 158 17.02 -10.15 -13.06
N ALA A 159 16.02 -11.03 -13.24
CA ALA A 159 16.21 -12.33 -13.86
C ALA A 159 16.45 -12.26 -15.38
N THR A 160 15.84 -11.30 -16.07
CA THR A 160 15.87 -11.21 -17.54
C THR A 160 16.58 -9.97 -18.08
N SER A 161 16.90 -9.01 -17.21
CA SER A 161 17.37 -7.67 -17.57
C SER A 161 16.42 -6.86 -18.46
N LYS A 162 15.18 -7.31 -18.67
CA LYS A 162 14.17 -6.54 -19.42
C LYS A 162 13.72 -5.34 -18.60
N GLU A 163 13.57 -4.21 -19.28
CA GLU A 163 13.10 -2.97 -18.70
C GLU A 163 11.67 -2.65 -19.16
N PHE A 164 10.88 -2.06 -18.28
CA PHE A 164 9.56 -1.54 -18.61
C PHE A 164 9.22 -0.30 -17.78
N TYR A 165 8.24 0.45 -18.28
CA TYR A 165 7.65 1.57 -17.56
C TYR A 165 6.25 1.21 -17.07
N PHE A 166 5.88 1.75 -15.90
CA PHE A 166 4.52 1.68 -15.37
C PHE A 166 4.10 3.06 -14.87
N PHE A 167 2.86 3.45 -15.19
CA PHE A 167 2.30 4.79 -14.95
C PHE A 167 0.95 4.65 -14.25
N ILE A 168 0.69 5.50 -13.24
CA ILE A 168 -0.54 5.55 -12.45
C ILE A 168 -0.98 6.99 -12.20
#